data_AF-A0A1Q7YKN3-F1
#
_entry.id   AF-A0A1Q7YKN3-F1
#
_cell.length_a   1.000
_cell.length_b   1.000
_cell.length_c   1.000
_cell.angle_alpha   90.00
_cell.angle_beta   90.00
_cell.angle_gamma   90.00
#
_symmetry.space_group_name_H-M   'P 1'
#
loop_
_entity.id
_entity.type
_entity.pdbx_description
1 polymer ?
#
loop_
_entity_poly.entity_id
_entity_poly.type
_entity_poly.pdbx_seq_one_letter_code
_entity_poly.pdbx_strand_id
1 'polypeptide(L)'
;MSETYVRLPRARKDKLVTTELAGEKLIYDEKLDKAHCLNRTAALVWEHCDGRTTVAQMARLLEREMKSSTSDEMVWLALHQLEKSHLLEETVARPAQVAKMSRREMVRRLGIAAAITLPLITTIVAPAAVDAASCLGNGSPCTPTGPACCPGLACGLIPPVCHIT
;
A
#
# COMPACT_ATOMS: atom_id res chain seq x y z
N MET A 1 33.39 -20.28 -3.85
CA MET A 1 32.07 -20.62 -4.40
C MET A 1 31.04 -20.26 -3.34
N SER A 2 30.48 -19.04 -3.42
CA SER A 2 29.42 -18.61 -2.52
C SER A 2 28.10 -19.16 -3.03
N GLU A 3 27.53 -20.12 -2.31
CA GLU A 3 26.13 -20.52 -2.49
C GLU A 3 25.26 -19.29 -2.25
N THR A 4 24.70 -18.75 -3.32
CA THR A 4 23.68 -17.70 -3.24
C THR A 4 22.42 -18.35 -2.70
N TYR A 5 22.22 -18.33 -1.38
CA TYR A 5 20.99 -18.78 -0.76
C TYR A 5 19.84 -17.92 -1.30
N VAL A 6 18.98 -18.51 -2.12
CA VAL A 6 17.81 -17.82 -2.68
C VAL A 6 16.83 -17.59 -1.54
N ARG A 7 16.86 -16.40 -0.93
CA ARG A 7 15.88 -16.02 0.08
C ARG A 7 14.51 -15.87 -0.57
N LEU A 8 13.54 -16.57 -0.02
CA LEU A 8 12.17 -16.51 -0.48
C LEU A 8 11.48 -15.25 0.06
N PRO A 9 10.54 -14.66 -0.69
CA PRO A 9 9.91 -13.40 -0.30
C PRO A 9 9.17 -13.52 1.03
N ARG A 10 9.39 -12.56 1.93
CA ARG A 10 8.67 -12.46 3.20
C ARG A 10 8.11 -11.06 3.41
N ALA A 11 6.81 -10.97 3.64
CA ALA A 11 6.11 -9.74 3.94
C ALA A 11 6.46 -9.27 5.35
N ARG A 12 6.82 -7.99 5.49
CA ARG A 12 6.95 -7.37 6.80
C ARG A 12 5.57 -7.37 7.47
N LYS A 13 5.55 -7.67 8.78
CA LYS A 13 4.33 -7.59 9.62
C LYS A 13 4.44 -6.56 10.74
N ASP A 14 5.65 -6.08 11.00
CA ASP A 14 5.90 -5.11 12.06
C ASP A 14 5.32 -3.73 11.72
N LYS A 15 4.52 -3.18 12.64
CA LYS A 15 3.92 -1.84 12.58
C LYS A 15 3.09 -1.57 11.32
N LEU A 16 2.35 -2.61 10.88
CA LEU A 16 1.40 -2.51 9.79
C LEU A 16 -0.02 -2.73 10.30
N VAL A 17 -0.92 -1.81 9.98
CA VAL A 17 -2.36 -1.98 10.14
C VAL A 17 -2.95 -2.30 8.78
N THR A 18 -3.66 -3.43 8.67
CA THR A 18 -4.22 -3.89 7.39
C THR A 18 -5.73 -3.98 7.45
N THR A 19 -6.39 -3.53 6.39
CA THR A 19 -7.83 -3.73 6.18
C THR A 19 -8.13 -4.00 4.72
N GLU A 20 -9.30 -4.53 4.44
CA GLU A 20 -9.79 -4.70 3.07
C GLU A 20 -10.92 -3.70 2.81
N LEU A 21 -10.88 -3.08 1.63
CA LEU A 21 -11.88 -2.14 1.17
C LEU A 21 -12.05 -2.26 -0.34
N ALA A 22 -13.28 -2.42 -0.82
CA ALA A 22 -13.61 -2.51 -2.24
C ALA A 22 -12.81 -3.58 -3.04
N GLY A 23 -12.40 -4.68 -2.38
CA GLY A 23 -11.60 -5.75 -3.01
C GLY A 23 -10.11 -5.42 -3.17
N GLU A 24 -9.66 -4.32 -2.57
CA GLU A 24 -8.25 -3.94 -2.44
C GLU A 24 -7.79 -4.12 -0.99
N LYS A 25 -6.48 -4.32 -0.82
CA LYS A 25 -5.87 -4.40 0.51
C LYS A 25 -5.20 -3.07 0.85
N LEU A 26 -5.69 -2.43 1.91
CA LEU A 26 -5.12 -1.22 2.47
C LEU A 26 -4.15 -1.60 3.58
N ILE A 27 -2.94 -1.05 3.52
CA ILE A 27 -1.89 -1.26 4.50
C ILE A 27 -1.41 0.11 4.95
N TYR A 28 -1.67 0.45 6.21
CA TYR A 28 -1.08 1.62 6.84
C TYR A 28 0.20 1.21 7.58
N ASP A 29 1.31 1.80 7.18
CA ASP A 29 2.63 1.62 7.77
C ASP A 29 2.91 2.69 8.81
N GLU A 30 2.75 2.34 10.09
CA GLU A 30 2.92 3.26 11.21
C GLU A 30 4.37 3.75 11.33
N LYS A 31 5.36 3.00 10.80
CA LYS A 31 6.78 3.41 10.86
C LYS A 31 7.09 4.55 9.89
N LEU A 32 6.50 4.51 8.71
CA LEU A 32 6.77 5.48 7.63
C LEU A 32 5.66 6.52 7.48
N ASP A 33 4.58 6.39 8.25
CA ASP A 33 3.36 7.19 8.17
C ASP A 33 2.79 7.25 6.75
N LYS A 34 2.64 6.06 6.14
CA LYS A 34 2.19 5.88 4.75
C LYS A 34 1.06 4.89 4.65
N ALA A 35 0.08 5.21 3.81
CA ALA A 35 -0.95 4.27 3.41
C ALA A 35 -0.62 3.70 2.02
N HIS A 36 -0.63 2.39 1.91
CA HIS A 36 -0.46 1.66 0.67
C HIS A 36 -1.80 1.00 0.29
N CYS A 37 -2.27 1.23 -0.93
CA CYS A 37 -3.37 0.47 -1.49
C CYS A 37 -2.82 -0.53 -2.51
N LEU A 38 -3.07 -1.82 -2.25
CA LEU A 38 -2.68 -2.92 -3.10
C LEU A 38 -3.92 -3.39 -3.85
N ASN A 39 -3.86 -3.39 -5.17
CA ASN A 39 -4.88 -4.06 -5.96
C ASN A 39 -4.87 -5.57 -5.69
N ARG A 40 -5.92 -6.28 -6.12
CA ARG A 40 -6.09 -7.71 -5.86
C ARG A 40 -4.84 -8.55 -6.17
N THR A 41 -4.21 -8.35 -7.33
CA THR A 41 -3.01 -9.11 -7.72
C THR A 41 -1.83 -8.85 -6.77
N ALA A 42 -1.58 -7.58 -6.42
CA ALA A 42 -0.50 -7.24 -5.49
C ALA A 42 -0.78 -7.75 -4.06
N ALA A 43 -2.03 -7.71 -3.63
CA ALA A 43 -2.47 -8.21 -2.33
C ALA A 43 -2.22 -9.72 -2.19
N LEU A 44 -2.60 -10.51 -3.20
CA LEU A 44 -2.36 -11.97 -3.22
C LEU A 44 -0.86 -12.30 -3.17
N VAL A 45 -0.03 -11.58 -3.92
CA VAL A 45 1.42 -11.75 -3.84
C VAL A 45 1.93 -11.45 -2.43
N TRP A 46 1.48 -10.34 -1.81
CA TRP A 46 1.90 -9.97 -0.46
C TRP A 46 1.48 -11.00 0.60
N GLU A 47 0.28 -11.58 0.47
CA GLU A 47 -0.21 -12.65 1.35
C GLU A 47 0.63 -13.93 1.25
N HIS A 48 1.12 -14.24 0.05
CA HIS A 48 1.99 -15.39 -0.21
C HIS A 48 3.50 -15.11 -0.01
N CYS A 49 3.87 -13.90 0.40
CA CYS A 49 5.23 -13.61 0.86
C CYS A 49 5.42 -14.14 2.30
N ASP A 50 5.52 -15.46 2.45
CA ASP A 50 5.64 -16.17 3.73
C ASP A 50 7.07 -16.68 4.03
N GLY A 51 8.01 -16.44 3.12
CA GLY A 51 9.38 -16.98 3.14
C GLY A 51 9.46 -18.48 2.81
N ARG A 52 8.40 -19.08 2.27
CA ARG A 52 8.31 -20.51 1.92
C ARG A 52 7.83 -20.75 0.49
N THR A 53 7.06 -19.81 -0.06
CA THR A 53 6.49 -19.93 -1.40
C THR A 53 7.46 -19.36 -2.44
N THR A 54 7.79 -20.16 -3.45
CA THR A 54 8.63 -19.72 -4.57
C THR A 54 7.84 -18.87 -5.57
N VAL A 55 8.53 -18.07 -6.38
CA VAL A 55 7.90 -17.23 -7.42
C VAL A 55 7.05 -18.06 -8.38
N ALA A 56 7.55 -19.20 -8.85
CA ALA A 56 6.81 -20.09 -9.74
C ALA A 56 5.57 -20.71 -9.07
N GLN A 57 5.64 -21.02 -7.77
CA GLN A 57 4.47 -21.48 -7.01
C GLN A 57 3.44 -20.37 -6.84
N MET A 58 3.89 -19.16 -6.51
CA MET A 58 3.05 -17.96 -6.45
C MET A 58 2.33 -17.71 -7.77
N ALA A 59 3.03 -17.75 -8.91
CA ALA A 59 2.43 -17.56 -10.23
C ALA A 59 1.27 -18.55 -10.46
N ARG A 60 1.48 -19.84 -10.17
CA ARG A 60 0.43 -20.86 -10.26
C ARG A 60 -0.74 -20.63 -9.31
N LEU A 61 -0.50 -20.08 -8.12
CA LEU A 61 -1.57 -19.72 -7.17
C LEU A 61 -2.43 -18.59 -7.75
N LEU A 62 -1.78 -17.52 -8.23
CA LEU A 62 -2.45 -16.39 -8.87
C LEU A 62 -3.25 -16.80 -10.10
N GLU A 63 -2.73 -17.70 -10.94
CA GLU A 63 -3.48 -18.22 -12.10
C GLU A 63 -4.81 -18.85 -11.70
N ARG A 64 -4.82 -19.63 -10.61
CA ARG A 64 -6.03 -20.28 -10.12
C ARG A 64 -7.02 -19.28 -9.53
N GLU A 65 -6.55 -18.31 -8.76
CA GLU A 65 -7.41 -17.33 -8.09
C GLU A 65 -7.98 -16.27 -9.03
N MET A 66 -7.17 -15.82 -10.00
CA MET A 66 -7.53 -14.79 -10.95
C MET A 66 -8.23 -15.34 -12.20
N LYS A 67 -8.17 -16.68 -12.41
CA LYS A 67 -8.67 -17.36 -13.62
C LYS A 67 -8.11 -16.74 -14.91
N SER A 68 -6.85 -16.30 -14.86
CA SER A 68 -6.15 -15.65 -15.96
C SER A 68 -4.71 -16.13 -16.00
N SER A 69 -4.13 -16.22 -17.21
CA SER A 69 -2.70 -16.54 -17.37
C SER A 69 -1.85 -15.54 -16.58
N THR A 70 -0.99 -16.05 -15.71
CA THR A 70 -0.12 -15.24 -14.83
C THR A 70 1.30 -15.74 -14.98
N SER A 71 2.19 -14.86 -15.41
CA SER A 71 3.59 -15.18 -15.58
C SER A 71 4.39 -14.92 -14.31
N ASP A 72 5.54 -15.59 -14.17
CA ASP A 72 6.54 -15.28 -13.14
C ASP A 72 6.96 -13.80 -13.18
N GLU A 73 6.98 -13.19 -14.37
CA GLU A 73 7.23 -11.76 -14.55
C GLU A 73 6.23 -10.89 -13.79
N MET A 74 4.95 -11.28 -13.76
CA MET A 74 3.92 -10.56 -13.01
C MET A 74 4.20 -10.60 -11.51
N VAL A 75 4.58 -11.77 -10.98
CA VAL A 75 4.97 -11.92 -9.57
C VAL A 75 6.22 -11.08 -9.27
N TRP A 76 7.23 -11.10 -10.13
CA TRP A 76 8.42 -10.28 -9.97
C TRP A 76 8.11 -8.78 -10.00
N LEU A 77 7.16 -8.32 -10.82
CA LEU A 77 6.71 -6.93 -10.82
C LEU A 77 6.03 -6.56 -9.49
N ALA A 78 5.20 -7.45 -8.94
CA ALA A 78 4.56 -7.23 -7.63
C ALA A 78 5.60 -7.16 -6.51
N LEU A 79 6.54 -8.11 -6.45
CA LEU A 79 7.62 -8.12 -5.47
C LEU A 79 8.46 -6.85 -5.52
N HIS A 80 8.79 -6.36 -6.72
CA HIS A 80 9.50 -5.09 -6.90
C HIS A 80 8.72 -3.88 -6.37
N GLN A 81 7.39 -3.86 -6.54
CA GLN A 81 6.56 -2.79 -5.99
C GLN A 81 6.45 -2.87 -4.46
N LEU A 82 6.36 -4.08 -3.90
CA LEU A 82 6.34 -4.32 -2.46
C LEU A 82 7.66 -3.91 -1.81
N GLU A 83 8.79 -4.24 -2.44
CA GLU A 83 10.13 -3.81 -2.03
C GLU A 83 10.24 -2.29 -2.00
N LYS A 84 9.83 -1.62 -3.09
CA LYS A 84 9.79 -0.14 -3.18
C LYS A 84 8.90 0.52 -2.12
N SER A 85 7.89 -0.19 -1.65
CA SER A 85 6.95 0.29 -0.63
C SER A 85 7.38 -0.09 0.79
N HIS A 86 8.55 -0.71 0.98
CA HIS A 86 9.04 -1.21 2.27
C HIS A 86 8.09 -2.21 2.97
N LEU A 87 7.35 -2.99 2.18
CA LEU A 87 6.38 -3.98 2.65
C LEU A 87 6.95 -5.41 2.75
N LEU A 88 8.22 -5.60 2.38
CA LEU A 88 8.97 -6.83 2.56
C LEU A 88 9.95 -6.69 3.72
N GLU A 89 10.23 -7.79 4.43
CA GLU A 89 11.26 -7.81 5.48
C GLU A 89 12.67 -7.64 4.90
N GLU A 90 12.91 -8.22 3.73
CA GLU A 90 14.21 -8.26 3.09
C GLU A 90 14.09 -8.07 1.57
N THR A 91 15.18 -7.66 0.94
CA THR A 91 15.26 -7.52 -0.51
C THR A 91 15.40 -8.90 -1.15
N VAL A 92 14.59 -9.16 -2.18
CA VAL A 92 14.62 -10.42 -2.91
C VAL A 92 15.53 -10.26 -4.12
N ALA A 93 16.54 -11.12 -4.27
CA ALA A 93 17.43 -11.09 -5.42
C ALA A 93 16.65 -11.36 -6.71
N ARG A 94 16.61 -10.37 -7.60
CA ARG A 94 15.85 -10.44 -8.86
C ARG A 94 16.73 -10.99 -9.99
N PRO A 95 16.19 -11.88 -10.84
CA PRO A 95 16.85 -12.27 -12.08
C PRO A 95 17.13 -11.05 -12.97
N ALA A 96 18.27 -11.05 -13.66
CA ALA A 96 18.72 -9.93 -14.48
C ALA A 96 17.69 -9.54 -15.57
N GLN A 97 16.96 -10.53 -16.09
CA GLN A 97 15.94 -10.40 -17.12
C GLN A 97 14.76 -9.52 -16.68
N VAL A 98 14.40 -9.57 -15.40
CA VAL A 98 13.25 -8.83 -14.83
C VAL A 98 13.67 -7.63 -13.98
N ALA A 99 14.96 -7.43 -13.74
CA ALA A 99 15.49 -6.37 -12.86
C ALA A 99 15.07 -4.94 -13.28
N LYS A 100 14.92 -4.69 -14.59
CA LYS A 100 14.51 -3.38 -15.14
C LYS A 100 13.04 -3.31 -15.55
N MET A 101 12.26 -4.34 -15.23
CA MET A 101 10.88 -4.41 -15.68
C MET A 101 9.99 -3.40 -14.96
N SER A 102 9.15 -2.70 -15.73
CA SER A 102 8.18 -1.74 -15.21
C SER A 102 6.77 -2.16 -15.62
N ARG A 103 5.76 -1.63 -14.91
CA ARG A 103 4.34 -1.85 -15.27
C ARG A 103 4.05 -1.43 -16.71
N ARG A 104 4.60 -0.28 -17.15
CA ARG A 104 4.44 0.21 -18.53
C ARG A 104 5.02 -0.76 -19.56
N GLU A 105 6.18 -1.35 -19.26
CA GLU A 105 6.81 -2.34 -20.13
C GLU A 105 5.97 -3.62 -20.23
N MET A 106 5.42 -4.10 -19.11
CA MET A 106 4.50 -5.25 -19.12
C MET A 106 3.24 -4.98 -19.94
N VAL A 107 2.64 -3.79 -19.85
CA VAL A 107 1.49 -3.42 -20.70
C VAL A 107 1.87 -3.44 -22.18
N ARG A 108 3.08 -3.01 -22.55
CA ARG A 108 3.54 -3.06 -23.96
C ARG A 108 3.71 -4.49 -24.47
N ARG A 109 4.17 -5.40 -23.61
CA ARG A 109 4.42 -6.80 -23.96
C ARG A 109 3.16 -7.67 -23.99
N LEU A 110 2.29 -7.50 -22.99
CA LEU A 110 1.10 -8.33 -22.77
C LEU A 110 -0.18 -7.70 -23.35
N GLY A 111 -0.12 -6.43 -23.76
CA GLY A 111 -1.25 -5.67 -24.28
C GLY A 111 -2.07 -4.96 -23.20
N ILE A 112 -2.93 -4.02 -23.63
CA ILE A 112 -3.71 -3.15 -22.73
C ILE A 112 -4.73 -3.95 -21.91
N ALA A 113 -5.26 -5.05 -22.43
CA ALA A 113 -6.21 -5.90 -21.71
C ALA A 113 -5.63 -6.47 -20.40
N ALA A 114 -4.32 -6.75 -20.36
CA ALA A 114 -3.63 -7.22 -19.16
C ALA A 114 -3.42 -6.13 -18.11
N ALA A 115 -3.60 -4.84 -18.44
CA ALA A 115 -3.31 -3.73 -17.52
C ALA A 115 -4.14 -3.78 -16.22
N ILE A 116 -5.35 -4.33 -16.28
CA ILE A 116 -6.28 -4.44 -15.14
C ILE A 116 -5.79 -5.48 -14.13
N THR A 117 -5.14 -6.56 -14.60
CA THR A 117 -4.60 -7.62 -13.74
C THR A 117 -3.17 -7.35 -13.29
N LEU A 118 -2.49 -6.36 -13.87
CA LEU A 118 -1.13 -6.03 -13.46
C LEU A 118 -1.09 -5.57 -11.99
N PRO A 119 -0.12 -6.07 -11.20
CA PRO A 119 0.08 -5.62 -9.84
C PRO A 119 0.22 -4.10 -9.78
N LEU A 120 -0.46 -3.47 -8.83
CA LEU A 120 -0.39 -2.05 -8.57
C LEU A 120 -0.38 -1.81 -7.07
N ILE A 121 0.59 -1.01 -6.64
CA ILE A 121 0.66 -0.47 -5.28
C ILE A 121 0.70 1.04 -5.39
N THR A 122 -0.36 1.70 -4.93
CA THR A 122 -0.38 3.15 -4.78
C THR A 122 -0.02 3.49 -3.34
N THR A 123 0.76 4.55 -3.15
CA THR A 123 1.17 5.00 -1.82
C THR A 123 0.75 6.44 -1.65
N ILE A 124 0.12 6.72 -0.51
CA ILE A 124 -0.31 8.06 -0.12
C ILE A 124 0.38 8.36 1.22
N VAL A 125 0.95 9.55 1.34
CA VAL A 125 1.43 10.04 2.64
C VAL A 125 0.20 10.38 3.46
N ALA A 126 0.08 9.81 4.66
CA ALA A 126 -1.01 10.22 5.54
C ALA A 126 -0.76 11.67 5.97
N PRO A 127 -1.73 12.59 5.82
CA PRO A 127 -1.61 13.90 6.44
C PRO A 127 -1.51 13.72 7.95
N ALA A 128 -0.73 14.59 8.62
CA ALA A 128 -0.69 14.59 10.07
C ALA A 128 -2.13 14.73 10.60
N ALA A 129 -2.47 14.04 11.69
CA ALA A 129 -3.85 14.00 12.19
C ALA A 129 -4.45 15.40 12.43
N VAL A 130 -3.61 16.39 12.77
CA VAL A 130 -3.99 17.80 12.93
C VAL A 130 -4.40 18.46 11.61
N ASP A 131 -3.81 18.06 10.48
CA ASP A 131 -4.12 18.57 9.14
C ASP A 131 -5.33 17.86 8.53
N ALA A 132 -5.68 16.69 9.05
CA ALA A 132 -6.88 15.95 8.67
C ALA A 132 -8.12 16.35 9.49
N ALA A 133 -7.95 17.17 10.54
CA ALA A 133 -9.05 17.61 11.37
C ALA A 133 -9.99 18.52 10.54
N SER A 134 -11.26 18.10 10.43
CA SER A 134 -12.30 18.89 9.75
C SER A 134 -12.86 20.02 10.63
N CYS A 135 -12.46 20.06 11.90
CA CYS A 135 -12.98 21.00 12.90
C CYS A 135 -11.94 21.34 13.97
N LEU A 136 -12.18 22.45 14.67
CA LEU A 136 -11.33 22.97 15.73
C LEU A 136 -11.73 22.43 17.12
N GLY A 137 -10.75 22.01 17.90
CA GLY A 137 -10.94 21.50 19.25
C GLY A 137 -11.21 22.59 20.30
N ASN A 138 -11.50 22.19 21.54
CA ASN A 138 -11.72 23.12 22.64
C ASN A 138 -10.46 24.00 22.89
N GLY A 139 -10.66 25.30 23.05
CA GLY A 139 -9.59 26.30 23.23
C GLY A 139 -8.89 26.73 21.93
N SER A 140 -9.20 26.13 20.79
CA SER A 140 -8.65 26.55 19.49
C SER A 140 -9.24 27.90 19.05
N PRO A 141 -8.45 28.82 18.48
CA PRO A 141 -8.94 30.09 17.96
C PRO A 141 -9.86 29.86 16.76
N CYS A 142 -11.04 30.48 16.79
CA CYS A 142 -12.07 30.34 15.78
C CYS A 142 -12.48 31.71 15.24
N THR A 143 -13.06 31.75 14.05
CA THR A 143 -13.70 32.97 13.51
C THR A 143 -15.04 32.60 12.89
N PRO A 144 -16.04 33.50 12.88
CA PRO A 144 -17.35 33.22 12.28
C PRO A 144 -17.29 32.82 10.80
N THR A 145 -16.20 33.19 10.11
CA THR A 145 -15.94 32.89 8.69
C THR A 145 -14.82 31.86 8.49
N GLY A 146 -14.28 31.28 9.56
CA GLY A 146 -13.16 30.35 9.55
C GLY A 146 -13.57 28.88 9.72
N PRO A 147 -12.62 28.00 10.04
CA PRO A 147 -12.90 26.59 10.30
C PRO A 147 -13.89 26.44 11.46
N ALA A 148 -14.89 25.56 11.30
CA ALA A 148 -15.90 25.34 12.33
C ALA A 148 -15.32 24.63 13.56
N CYS A 149 -15.82 24.98 14.75
CA CYS A 149 -15.56 24.20 15.95
C CYS A 149 -16.16 22.79 15.82
N CYS A 150 -15.58 21.80 16.51
CA CYS A 150 -16.10 20.44 16.48
C CYS A 150 -17.52 20.35 17.07
N PRO A 151 -18.32 19.33 16.68
CA PRO A 151 -19.67 19.15 17.21
C PRO A 151 -19.70 19.20 18.74
N GLY A 152 -20.61 20.01 19.31
CA GLY A 152 -20.70 20.25 20.76
C GLY A 152 -19.84 21.39 21.30
N LEU A 153 -19.14 22.12 20.41
CA LEU A 153 -18.42 23.34 20.75
C LEU A 153 -19.02 24.55 20.01
N ALA A 154 -19.04 25.70 20.66
CA ALA A 154 -19.41 26.98 20.06
C ALA A 154 -18.20 27.91 19.96
N CYS A 155 -18.17 28.76 18.92
CA CYS A 155 -17.17 29.81 18.81
C CYS A 155 -17.55 30.98 19.73
N GLY A 156 -16.71 31.28 20.72
CA GLY A 156 -16.87 32.45 21.58
C GLY A 156 -16.65 33.74 20.80
N LEU A 157 -17.21 34.85 21.26
CA LEU A 157 -16.96 36.17 20.65
C LEU A 157 -15.74 36.86 21.28
N ILE A 158 -15.49 36.65 22.58
CA ILE A 158 -14.39 37.25 23.35
C ILE A 158 -13.95 36.31 24.49
N PRO A 159 -12.75 35.68 24.45
CA PRO A 159 -11.89 35.55 23.28
C PRO A 159 -12.52 34.66 22.20
N PRO A 160 -12.15 34.84 20.92
CA PRO A 160 -12.69 34.06 19.81
C PRO A 160 -12.08 32.66 19.76
N VAL A 161 -12.52 31.79 20.67
CA VAL A 161 -12.06 30.39 20.81
C VAL A 161 -13.26 29.44 20.93
N CYS A 162 -13.06 28.20 20.49
CA CYS A 162 -14.04 27.14 20.65
C CYS A 162 -14.16 26.75 22.13
N HIS A 163 -15.38 26.67 22.65
CA HIS A 163 -15.66 26.26 24.03
C HIS A 163 -16.85 25.30 24.07
N ILE A 164 -16.91 24.49 25.13
CA ILE A 164 -18.01 23.56 25.37
C ILE A 164 -19.27 24.37 25.69
N THR A 165 -20.35 24.08 24.96
CA THR A 165 -21.71 24.60 25.25
C THR A 165 -22.34 23.88 26.42
#